data_AF-A0A5N4A577-F1
#
_entry.id   AF-A0A5N4A577-F1
#
_cell.length_a   1.000
_cell.length_b   1.000
_cell.length_c   1.000
_cell.angle_alpha   90.00
_cell.angle_beta   90.00
_cell.angle_gamma   90.00
#
_symmetry.space_group_name_H-M   'P 1'
#
loop_
_entity.id
_entity.type
_entity.pdbx_description
1 polymer ?
#
loop_
_entity_poly.entity_id
_entity_poly.type
_entity_poly.pdbx_seq_one_letter_code
_entity_poly.pdbx_strand_id
1 'polypeptide(L)'
;MSTEGYDVNQSSQSDLVRKCEQNFYLTATIQGRLSYLLMSIHAVTPSICARLTTYNPGPILFYNMLYGVAAHLHCRPHMQLLGSFHRVAFSILGSIAFNHSCMMGFQWVVNTFPMRPYLRTFMGFFVGRLMMVYFLAYMYHVDSRSVVGQIVERDANYESMYL
;
A
#
# COMPACT_ATOMS: atom_id res chain seq x y z
N MET A 1 -36.46 16.64 -30.05
CA MET A 1 -36.62 15.26 -29.52
C MET A 1 -35.37 14.51 -29.91
N SER A 2 -34.31 14.61 -29.09
CA SER A 2 -32.98 14.03 -29.35
C SER A 2 -32.04 14.22 -28.15
N THR A 3 -32.52 13.95 -26.92
CA THR A 3 -31.73 14.05 -25.67
C THR A 3 -31.26 12.68 -25.16
N GLU A 4 -31.97 11.59 -25.46
CA GLU A 4 -31.64 10.26 -24.90
C GLU A 4 -30.33 9.64 -25.40
N GLY A 5 -29.84 10.02 -26.59
CA GLY A 5 -28.60 9.45 -27.16
C GLY A 5 -27.31 10.05 -26.59
N TYR A 6 -27.37 11.25 -26.00
CA TYR A 6 -26.18 11.93 -25.47
C TYR A 6 -25.86 11.46 -24.04
N ASP A 7 -26.90 11.28 -23.21
CA ASP A 7 -26.77 10.88 -21.81
C ASP A 7 -26.26 9.43 -21.62
N VAL A 8 -26.62 8.50 -22.52
CA VAL A 8 -26.16 7.10 -22.48
C VAL A 8 -24.68 6.99 -22.83
N ASN A 9 -24.18 7.81 -23.77
CA ASN A 9 -22.77 7.79 -24.15
C ASN A 9 -21.89 8.45 -23.08
N GLN A 10 -22.40 9.50 -22.43
CA GLN A 10 -21.68 10.24 -21.38
C GLN A 10 -21.61 9.45 -20.07
N SER A 11 -22.68 8.74 -19.69
CA SER A 11 -22.68 7.80 -18.56
C SER A 11 -21.72 6.63 -18.80
N SER A 12 -21.79 5.98 -19.97
CA SER A 12 -20.87 4.89 -20.33
C SER A 12 -19.40 5.33 -20.37
N GLN A 13 -19.10 6.56 -20.80
CA GLN A 13 -17.74 7.10 -20.84
C GLN A 13 -17.22 7.42 -19.43
N SER A 14 -18.06 7.98 -18.56
CA SER A 14 -17.72 8.26 -17.17
C SER A 14 -17.44 6.99 -16.36
N ASP A 15 -18.19 5.92 -16.60
CA ASP A 15 -17.96 4.60 -15.98
C ASP A 15 -16.64 3.97 -16.42
N LEU A 16 -16.27 4.16 -17.69
CA LEU A 16 -15.02 3.66 -18.27
C LEU A 16 -13.81 4.39 -17.67
N VAL A 17 -13.90 5.71 -17.51
CA VAL A 17 -12.88 6.52 -16.83
C VAL A 17 -12.73 6.08 -15.38
N ARG A 18 -13.85 5.91 -14.65
CA ARG A 18 -13.83 5.48 -13.24
C ARG A 18 -13.22 4.08 -13.06
N LYS A 19 -13.52 3.14 -13.97
CA LYS A 19 -12.90 1.80 -13.99
C LYS A 19 -11.40 1.87 -14.28
N CYS A 20 -10.99 2.73 -15.22
CA CYS A 20 -9.57 2.94 -15.54
C CYS A 20 -8.81 3.48 -14.33
N GLU A 21 -9.35 4.47 -13.63
CA GLU A 21 -8.77 5.01 -12.40
C GLU A 21 -8.65 3.92 -11.32
N GLN A 22 -9.71 3.16 -11.06
CA GLN A 22 -9.67 2.05 -10.09
C GLN A 22 -8.60 1.00 -10.44
N ASN A 23 -8.50 0.60 -11.71
CA ASN A 23 -7.50 -0.34 -12.17
C ASN A 23 -6.07 0.20 -12.05
N PHE A 24 -5.87 1.49 -12.32
CA PHE A 24 -4.58 2.16 -12.15
C PHE A 24 -4.14 2.13 -10.69
N TYR A 25 -5.01 2.50 -9.76
CA TYR A 25 -4.70 2.50 -8.34
C TYR A 25 -4.50 1.08 -7.77
N LEU A 26 -5.28 0.11 -8.24
CA LEU A 26 -5.09 -1.30 -7.87
C LEU A 26 -3.74 -1.82 -8.36
N THR A 27 -3.35 -1.49 -9.60
CA THR A 27 -2.05 -1.86 -10.16
C THR A 27 -0.90 -1.21 -9.40
N ALA A 28 -1.00 0.09 -9.10
CA ALA A 28 -0.02 0.83 -8.30
C ALA A 28 0.12 0.23 -6.89
N THR A 29 -0.98 -0.20 -6.28
CA THR A 29 -0.97 -0.87 -4.97
C THR A 29 -0.27 -2.22 -5.04
N ILE A 30 -0.56 -3.05 -6.05
CA ILE A 30 0.11 -4.35 -6.24
C ILE A 30 1.61 -4.15 -6.48
N GLN A 31 1.99 -3.19 -7.32
CA GLN A 31 3.39 -2.82 -7.56
C GLN A 31 4.09 -2.38 -6.27
N GLY A 32 3.42 -1.57 -5.44
CA GLY A 32 3.92 -1.16 -4.13
C GLY A 32 4.14 -2.34 -3.19
N ARG A 33 3.19 -3.28 -3.14
CA ARG A 33 3.28 -4.51 -2.32
C ARG A 33 4.43 -5.42 -2.76
N LEU A 34 4.63 -5.56 -4.07
CA LEU A 34 5.74 -6.33 -4.62
C LEU A 34 7.08 -5.68 -4.28
N SER A 35 7.16 -4.35 -4.45
CA SER A 35 8.36 -3.57 -4.09
C SER A 35 8.66 -3.66 -2.60
N TYR A 36 7.64 -3.62 -1.75
CA TYR A 36 7.76 -3.82 -0.30
C TYR A 36 8.34 -5.19 0.04
N LEU A 37 7.83 -6.25 -0.58
CA LEU A 37 8.34 -7.61 -0.38
C LEU A 37 9.81 -7.72 -0.76
N LEU A 38 10.16 -7.27 -1.96
CA LEU A 38 11.54 -7.30 -2.43
C LEU A 38 12.46 -6.44 -1.56
N MET A 39 11.97 -5.31 -1.06
CA MET A 39 12.71 -4.44 -0.15
C MET A 39 12.94 -5.11 1.20
N SER A 40 11.97 -5.87 1.73
CA SER A 40 12.15 -6.60 2.99
C SER A 40 13.29 -7.62 2.91
N ILE A 41 13.46 -8.27 1.75
CA ILE A 41 14.57 -9.20 1.50
C ILE A 41 15.88 -8.42 1.34
N HIS A 42 15.87 -7.35 0.54
CA HIS A 42 17.06 -6.53 0.28
C HIS A 42 17.62 -5.85 1.52
N ALA A 43 16.75 -5.22 2.32
CA ALA A 43 17.12 -4.51 3.55
C ALA A 43 17.72 -5.43 4.60
N VAL A 44 17.25 -6.68 4.64
CA VAL A 44 17.70 -7.65 5.63
C VAL A 44 18.93 -8.43 5.15
N THR A 45 18.95 -8.87 3.89
CA THR A 45 20.05 -9.65 3.32
C THR A 45 20.38 -9.12 1.92
N PRO A 46 21.24 -8.09 1.81
CA PRO A 46 21.53 -7.44 0.53
C PRO A 46 22.25 -8.34 -0.47
N SER A 47 22.93 -9.39 0.00
CA SER A 47 23.66 -10.36 -0.83
C SER A 47 22.77 -11.18 -1.77
N ILE A 48 21.48 -11.34 -1.47
CA ILE A 48 20.55 -12.05 -2.35
C ILE A 48 20.24 -11.20 -3.60
N CYS A 49 20.01 -9.90 -3.43
CA CYS A 49 19.75 -8.99 -4.55
C CYS A 49 21.01 -8.69 -5.36
N ALA A 50 22.18 -8.65 -4.73
CA ALA A 50 23.46 -8.46 -5.42
C ALA A 50 23.77 -9.59 -6.42
N ARG A 51 23.17 -10.77 -6.27
CA ARG A 51 23.30 -11.87 -7.25
C ARG A 51 22.40 -11.69 -8.47
N LEU A 52 21.32 -10.90 -8.35
CA LEU A 52 20.31 -10.76 -9.41
C LEU A 52 20.53 -9.53 -10.28
N THR A 53 21.17 -8.49 -9.74
CA THR A 53 21.40 -7.23 -10.44
C THR A 53 22.76 -6.64 -10.08
N THR A 54 23.43 -6.04 -11.06
CA THR A 54 24.71 -5.33 -10.89
C THR A 54 24.51 -3.94 -10.26
N TYR A 55 23.29 -3.40 -10.31
CA TYR A 55 22.93 -2.08 -9.78
C TYR A 55 22.24 -2.20 -8.42
N ASN A 56 22.51 -1.30 -7.47
CA ASN A 56 21.84 -1.32 -6.17
C ASN A 56 20.34 -0.99 -6.33
N PRO A 57 19.43 -1.97 -6.17
CA PRO A 57 18.03 -1.76 -6.49
C PRO A 57 17.30 -1.00 -5.37
N GLY A 58 17.90 -0.85 -4.19
CA GLY A 58 17.28 -0.29 -2.98
C GLY A 58 16.52 1.03 -3.19
N PRO A 59 17.13 2.10 -3.75
CA PRO A 59 16.44 3.38 -3.96
C PRO A 59 15.19 3.25 -4.84
N ILE A 60 15.29 2.49 -5.93
CA ILE A 60 14.18 2.28 -6.88
C ILE A 60 13.04 1.52 -6.19
N LEU A 61 13.35 0.48 -5.41
CA LEU A 61 12.34 -0.25 -4.64
C LEU A 61 11.67 0.65 -3.60
N PHE A 62 12.45 1.51 -2.94
CA PHE A 62 11.93 2.42 -1.92
C PHE A 62 10.95 3.43 -2.53
N TYR A 63 11.29 4.04 -3.67
CA TYR A 63 10.39 4.97 -4.35
C TYR A 63 9.11 4.30 -4.84
N ASN A 64 9.20 3.08 -5.38
CA ASN A 64 8.00 2.33 -5.79
C ASN A 64 7.10 1.93 -4.61
N MET A 65 7.70 1.59 -3.48
CA MET A 65 7.00 1.29 -2.23
C MET A 65 6.31 2.55 -1.67
N LEU A 66 6.99 3.70 -1.68
CA LEU A 66 6.40 5.00 -1.31
C LEU A 66 5.22 5.35 -2.21
N TYR A 67 5.39 5.23 -3.52
CA TYR A 67 4.37 5.52 -4.51
C TYR A 67 3.15 4.61 -4.32
N GLY A 68 3.34 3.29 -4.22
CA GLY A 68 2.23 2.36 -4.10
C GLY A 68 1.43 2.51 -2.80
N VAL A 69 2.10 2.77 -1.67
CA VAL A 69 1.38 3.04 -0.41
C VAL A 69 0.66 4.38 -0.44
N ALA A 70 1.26 5.43 -1.04
CA ALA A 70 0.61 6.72 -1.19
C ALA A 70 -0.61 6.63 -2.11
N ALA A 71 -0.51 5.92 -3.23
CA ALA A 71 -1.63 5.65 -4.13
C ALA A 71 -2.74 4.86 -3.43
N HIS A 72 -2.38 3.84 -2.65
CA HIS A 72 -3.34 3.06 -1.86
C HIS A 72 -4.05 3.90 -0.79
N LEU A 73 -3.33 4.77 -0.08
CA LEU A 73 -3.94 5.68 0.91
C LEU A 73 -4.87 6.69 0.25
N HIS A 74 -4.48 7.19 -0.93
CA HIS A 74 -5.23 8.20 -1.64
C HIS A 74 -6.63 7.70 -1.98
N CYS A 75 -6.79 6.46 -2.41
CA CYS A 75 -8.09 5.90 -2.85
C CYS A 75 -9.07 5.57 -1.73
N ARG A 76 -8.63 5.63 -0.48
CA ARG A 76 -9.42 5.15 0.65
C ARG A 76 -10.61 6.06 0.95
N PRO A 77 -11.75 5.50 1.39
CA PRO A 77 -12.98 6.26 1.62
C PRO A 77 -12.83 7.31 2.73
N HIS A 78 -12.10 7.02 3.83
CA HIS A 78 -11.87 8.00 4.90
C HIS A 78 -11.14 9.29 4.43
N MET A 79 -10.43 9.23 3.30
CA MET A 79 -9.68 10.35 2.72
C MET A 79 -10.49 11.15 1.70
N GLN A 80 -11.68 10.69 1.31
CA GLN A 80 -12.54 11.37 0.32
C GLN A 80 -13.21 12.64 0.87
N LEU A 81 -13.31 12.76 2.19
CA LEU A 81 -13.86 13.94 2.88
C LEU A 81 -12.91 15.15 2.84
N LEU A 82 -11.63 14.93 2.52
CA LEU A 82 -10.61 15.96 2.49
C LEU A 82 -10.45 16.58 1.10
N GLY A 83 -10.18 17.88 1.05
CA GLY A 83 -9.83 18.58 -0.18
C GLY A 83 -8.61 17.97 -0.87
N SER A 84 -8.56 18.02 -2.22
CA SER A 84 -7.59 17.29 -3.04
C SER A 84 -6.13 17.49 -2.65
N PHE A 85 -5.73 18.72 -2.29
CA PHE A 85 -4.36 19.01 -1.87
C PHE A 85 -4.00 18.32 -0.55
N HIS A 86 -4.85 18.47 0.46
CA HIS A 86 -4.64 17.83 1.76
C HIS A 86 -4.65 16.31 1.63
N ARG A 87 -5.55 15.76 0.81
CA ARG A 87 -5.63 14.33 0.52
C ARG A 87 -4.30 13.79 -0.01
N VAL A 88 -3.66 14.47 -0.95
CA VAL A 88 -2.34 14.09 -1.47
C VAL A 88 -1.26 14.21 -0.39
N ALA A 89 -1.21 15.34 0.33
CA ALA A 89 -0.22 15.56 1.38
C ALA A 89 -0.28 14.50 2.50
N PHE A 90 -1.48 14.17 2.99
CA PHE A 90 -1.66 13.12 4.00
C PHE A 90 -1.35 11.72 3.45
N SER A 91 -1.63 11.46 2.18
CA SER A 91 -1.28 10.18 1.54
C SER A 91 0.24 9.99 1.46
N ILE A 92 0.96 11.04 1.09
CA ILE A 92 2.44 11.04 1.06
C ILE A 92 2.99 10.88 2.48
N LEU A 93 2.47 11.64 3.45
CA LEU A 93 2.93 11.59 4.83
C LEU A 93 2.70 10.20 5.45
N GLY A 94 1.52 9.62 5.29
CA GLY A 94 1.20 8.28 5.77
C GLY A 94 2.06 7.21 5.12
N SER A 95 2.35 7.36 3.82
CA SER A 95 3.28 6.50 3.11
C SER A 95 4.70 6.57 3.68
N ILE A 96 5.25 7.78 3.90
CA ILE A 96 6.58 7.95 4.48
C ILE A 96 6.63 7.34 5.89
N ALA A 97 5.64 7.62 6.73
CA ALA A 97 5.57 7.11 8.08
C ALA A 97 5.58 5.57 8.12
N PHE A 98 4.69 4.93 7.35
CA PHE A 98 4.62 3.47 7.28
C PHE A 98 5.91 2.84 6.77
N ASN A 99 6.45 3.38 5.66
CA ASN A 99 7.64 2.84 5.03
C ASN A 99 8.89 3.00 5.90
N HIS A 100 9.01 4.14 6.59
CA HIS A 100 10.07 4.38 7.57
C HIS A 100 9.97 3.43 8.77
N SER A 101 8.77 3.24 9.34
CA SER A 101 8.54 2.28 10.42
C SER A 101 8.92 0.85 10.02
N CYS A 102 8.62 0.44 8.78
CA CYS A 102 9.03 -0.87 8.27
C CYS A 102 10.55 -0.99 8.16
N MET A 103 11.25 0.05 7.68
CA MET A 103 12.71 0.05 7.63
C MET A 103 13.35 -0.07 9.02
N MET A 104 12.81 0.63 10.02
CA MET A 104 13.26 0.50 11.41
C MET A 104 13.07 -0.93 11.92
N GLY A 105 11.94 -1.57 11.61
CA GLY A 105 11.71 -2.97 11.93
C GLY A 105 12.72 -3.92 11.29
N PHE A 106 13.07 -3.71 10.01
CA PHE A 106 14.10 -4.51 9.34
C PHE A 106 15.50 -4.28 9.91
N GLN A 107 15.87 -3.03 10.20
CA GLN A 107 17.13 -2.72 10.87
C GLN A 107 17.23 -3.38 12.24
N TRP A 108 16.14 -3.39 13.01
CA TRP A 108 16.09 -4.11 14.28
C TRP A 108 16.37 -5.62 14.09
N VAL A 109 15.73 -6.28 13.12
CA VAL A 109 15.99 -7.70 12.80
C VAL A 109 17.45 -7.94 12.40
N VAL A 110 18.05 -7.04 11.60
CA VAL A 110 19.47 -7.12 11.21
C VAL A 110 20.38 -7.07 12.43
N ASN A 111 20.08 -6.18 13.37
CA ASN A 111 20.86 -6.01 14.59
C ASN A 111 20.68 -7.18 15.57
N THR A 112 19.49 -7.79 15.62
CA THR A 112 19.21 -8.93 16.51
C THR A 112 19.87 -10.23 16.02
N PHE A 113 19.96 -10.45 14.71
CA PHE A 113 20.47 -11.70 14.12
C PHE A 113 21.64 -11.48 13.13
N PRO A 114 22.81 -11.00 13.59
CA PRO A 114 23.91 -10.61 12.70
C PRO A 114 24.54 -11.79 11.93
N MET A 115 24.66 -12.96 12.58
CA MET A 115 25.40 -14.12 12.06
C MET A 115 24.53 -15.16 11.33
N ARG A 116 23.20 -14.99 11.28
CA ARG A 116 22.25 -16.03 10.82
C ARG A 116 21.41 -15.54 9.63
N PRO A 117 21.93 -15.56 8.39
CA PRO A 117 21.28 -14.93 7.24
C PRO A 117 19.90 -15.54 6.91
N TYR A 118 19.72 -16.86 7.07
CA TYR A 118 18.45 -17.53 6.80
C TYR A 118 17.36 -17.15 7.80
N LEU A 119 17.68 -17.20 9.11
CA LEU A 119 16.75 -16.80 10.17
C LEU A 119 16.39 -15.32 10.06
N ARG A 120 17.37 -14.50 9.68
CA ARG A 120 17.20 -13.07 9.48
C ARG A 120 16.20 -12.78 8.35
N THR A 121 16.35 -13.41 7.18
CA THR A 121 15.41 -13.24 6.06
C THR A 121 14.01 -13.75 6.42
N PHE A 122 13.90 -14.87 7.14
CA PHE A 122 12.61 -15.37 7.61
C PHE A 122 11.92 -14.40 8.57
N MET A 123 12.65 -13.90 9.58
CA MET A 123 12.14 -12.90 10.51
C MET A 123 11.81 -11.57 9.82
N GLY A 124 12.62 -11.14 8.86
CA GLY A 124 12.37 -9.95 8.04
C GLY A 124 11.07 -10.06 7.26
N PHE A 125 10.84 -11.21 6.60
CA PHE A 125 9.59 -11.50 5.92
C PHE A 125 8.40 -11.52 6.90
N PHE A 126 8.56 -12.15 8.07
CA PHE A 126 7.51 -12.23 9.08
C PHE A 126 7.12 -10.84 9.62
N VAL A 127 8.10 -10.05 10.04
CA VAL A 127 7.90 -8.66 10.52
C VAL A 127 7.27 -7.80 9.43
N GLY A 128 7.75 -7.92 8.18
CA GLY A 128 7.20 -7.16 7.07
C GLY A 128 5.74 -7.52 6.77
N ARG A 129 5.40 -8.82 6.80
CA ARG A 129 4.02 -9.28 6.61
C ARG A 129 3.12 -8.84 7.74
N LEU A 130 3.58 -8.94 8.99
CA LEU A 130 2.84 -8.50 10.16
C LEU A 130 2.54 -6.99 10.08
N MET A 131 3.55 -6.16 9.85
CA MET A 131 3.38 -4.72 9.69
C MET A 131 2.38 -4.37 8.59
N MET A 132 2.46 -5.04 7.43
CA MET A 132 1.54 -4.78 6.33
C MET A 132 0.09 -5.20 6.65
N VAL A 133 -0.12 -6.34 7.31
CA VAL A 133 -1.45 -6.82 7.68
C VAL A 133 -2.08 -5.89 8.72
N TYR A 134 -1.35 -5.53 9.78
CA TYR A 134 -1.86 -4.63 10.80
C TYR A 134 -2.07 -3.20 10.29
N PHE A 135 -1.23 -2.75 9.34
CA PHE A 135 -1.48 -1.49 8.65
C PHE A 135 -2.79 -1.52 7.86
N LEU A 136 -3.04 -2.59 7.09
CA LEU A 136 -4.31 -2.75 6.37
C LEU A 136 -5.52 -2.84 7.31
N ALA A 137 -5.39 -3.58 8.42
CA ALA A 137 -6.43 -3.69 9.44
C ALA A 137 -6.70 -2.33 10.11
N TYR A 138 -5.65 -1.56 10.43
CA TYR A 138 -5.80 -0.20 10.95
C TYR A 138 -6.52 0.71 9.95
N MET A 139 -6.14 0.67 8.68
CA MET A 139 -6.80 1.47 7.65
C MET A 139 -8.27 1.09 7.48
N TYR A 140 -8.58 -0.21 7.53
CA TYR A 140 -9.95 -0.72 7.49
C TYR A 140 -10.76 -0.27 8.72
N HIS A 141 -10.15 -0.27 9.91
CA HIS A 141 -10.74 0.27 11.14
C HIS A 141 -11.14 1.74 11.02
N VAL A 142 -10.25 2.53 10.42
CA VAL A 142 -10.49 3.95 10.20
C VAL A 142 -11.60 4.14 9.17
N ASP A 143 -11.56 3.38 8.06
CA ASP A 143 -12.59 3.39 7.03
C ASP A 143 -13.99 3.08 7.60
N SER A 144 -14.12 2.08 8.49
CA SER A 144 -15.40 1.68 9.06
C SER A 144 -16.01 2.73 10.00
N ARG A 145 -15.19 3.60 10.60
CA ARG A 145 -15.63 4.61 11.59
C ARG A 145 -15.76 6.03 11.04
N SER A 146 -15.00 6.36 10.01
CA SER A 146 -14.95 7.70 9.42
C SER A 146 -16.09 7.96 8.42
N VAL A 147 -16.78 6.92 7.99
CA VAL A 147 -17.83 7.01 6.99
C VAL A 147 -19.21 7.06 7.66
N VAL A 148 -19.70 8.27 7.90
CA VAL A 148 -21.12 8.51 8.20
C VAL A 148 -21.89 8.54 6.87
N GLY A 149 -22.51 7.42 6.49
CA GLY A 149 -23.53 7.39 5.43
C GLY A 149 -23.19 6.70 4.10
N GLN A 150 -21.98 6.17 3.88
CA GLN A 150 -21.71 5.24 2.76
C GLN A 150 -21.55 3.80 3.27
N ILE A 151 -22.14 2.84 2.55
CA ILE A 151 -22.04 1.41 2.86
C ILE A 151 -20.65 0.93 2.45
N VAL A 152 -19.71 0.86 3.40
CA VAL A 152 -18.44 0.17 3.19
C VAL A 152 -18.72 -1.33 3.23
N GLU A 153 -18.33 -2.03 2.17
CA GLU A 153 -18.43 -3.50 2.09
C GLU A 153 -17.53 -4.09 3.19
N ARG A 154 -18.15 -4.76 4.17
CA ARG A 154 -17.42 -5.27 5.33
C ARG A 154 -16.70 -6.56 4.97
N ASP A 155 -15.38 -6.56 5.07
CA ASP A 155 -14.57 -7.76 4.83
C ASP A 155 -14.49 -8.58 6.12
N ALA A 156 -15.05 -9.79 6.08
CA ALA A 156 -15.13 -10.71 7.21
C ALA A 156 -13.76 -11.04 7.81
N ASN A 157 -12.69 -11.03 7.00
CA ASN A 157 -11.35 -11.35 7.50
C ASN A 157 -10.82 -10.27 8.46
N TYR A 158 -11.08 -9.00 8.16
CA TYR A 158 -10.65 -7.90 9.03
C TYR A 158 -11.60 -7.71 10.21
N GLU A 159 -12.91 -7.92 10.03
CA GLU A 159 -13.89 -7.92 11.12
C GLU A 159 -13.57 -8.99 12.18
N SER A 160 -13.11 -10.17 11.76
CA SER A 160 -12.71 -11.25 12.68
C SER A 160 -11.51 -10.91 13.56
N MET A 161 -10.74 -9.86 13.24
CA MET A 161 -9.62 -9.41 14.09
C MET A 161 -10.08 -8.65 15.34
N TYR A 162 -11.37 -8.28 15.43
CA TYR A 162 -11.95 -7.54 16.55
C TYR A 162 -12.83 -8.39 17.49
N LEU A 163 -13.04 -9.67 17.16
CA LEU A 163 -13.79 -10.65 17.97
C LEU A 163 -12.82 -11.46 18.83
#